data_AF-A0A8T4UIS9-F1
#
_entry.id   AF-A0A8T4UIS9-F1
#
_cell.length_a   1.000
_cell.length_b   1.000
_cell.length_c   1.000
_cell.angle_alpha   90.00
_cell.angle_beta   90.00
_cell.angle_gamma   90.00
#
_symmetry.space_group_name_H-M   'P 1'
#
loop_
_entity.id
_entity.type
_entity.pdbx_description
1 polymer ?
#
loop_
_entity_poly.entity_id
_entity_poly.type
_entity_poly.pdbx_seq_one_letter_code
_entity_poly.pdbx_strand_id
1 'polypeptide(L)' 'MANIGLKPFEYTIYCFLKNGSGDGYTIAEIATSTYMDRKTASSWTGALVKKHLVKTRKSRGKILYYI' A
#
# COMPACT_ATOMS: atom_id res chain seq x y z
N MET A 1 12.95 -17.63 2.03
CA MET A 1 12.30 -16.59 1.20
C MET A 1 10.91 -17.09 0.85
N ALA A 2 9.87 -16.65 1.58
CA ALA A 2 8.51 -17.18 1.40
C ALA A 2 7.90 -16.60 0.11
N ASN A 3 7.46 -17.48 -0.78
CA ASN A 3 6.78 -17.15 -2.02
C ASN A 3 5.33 -16.71 -1.68
N ILE A 4 5.20 -15.54 -1.06
CA ILE A 4 3.90 -14.91 -0.84
C ILE A 4 3.40 -14.58 -2.25
N GLY A 5 2.32 -15.23 -2.70
CA GLY A 5 1.68 -15.03 -4.00
C GLY A 5 1.14 -13.61 -4.16
N LEU A 6 2.05 -12.65 -4.22
CA LEU A 6 1.83 -11.25 -4.50
C LEU A 6 1.91 -11.12 -6.01
N LYS A 7 0.84 -10.59 -6.59
CA LYS A 7 0.90 -10.16 -7.97
C LYS A 7 1.99 -9.07 -8.09
N PRO A 8 2.65 -8.91 -9.26
CA PRO A 8 3.74 -7.96 -9.44
C PRO A 8 3.42 -6.55 -8.92
N PHE A 9 2.20 -6.07 -9.13
CA PHE A 9 1.79 -4.74 -8.67
C PHE A 9 1.52 -4.65 -7.16
N GLU A 10 1.05 -5.73 -6.51
CA GLU A 10 0.95 -5.77 -5.04
C GLU A 10 2.35 -5.71 -4.42
N TYR A 11 3.32 -6.38 -5.05
CA TYR A 11 4.71 -6.33 -4.63
C TYR A 11 5.30 -4.92 -4.76
N THR A 12 5.01 -4.19 -5.85
CA THR A 12 5.45 -2.80 -6.02
C THR A 12 4.92 -1.89 -4.91
N ILE A 13 3.62 -1.97 -4.58
CA ILE A 13 3.02 -1.18 -3.49
C ILE A 13 3.64 -1.58 -2.14
N TYR A 14 3.81 -2.89 -1.90
CA TYR A 14 4.43 -3.39 -0.69
C TYR A 14 5.87 -2.90 -0.52
N CYS A 15 6.70 -2.96 -1.56
CA CYS A 15 8.06 -2.42 -1.55
C CYS A 15 8.10 -0.92 -1.29
N PHE A 16 7.20 -0.16 -1.92
CA PHE A 16 7.08 1.28 -1.67
C PHE A 16 6.77 1.57 -0.20
N LEU A 17 5.75 0.91 0.37
CA LEU A 17 5.36 1.09 1.77
C LEU A 17 6.45 0.64 2.74
N LYS A 18 7.18 -0.43 2.41
CA LYS A 18 8.26 -0.98 3.25
C LYS A 18 9.51 -0.10 3.27
N ASN A 19 9.81 0.56 2.15
CA ASN A 19 10.94 1.49 2.06
C ASN A 19 10.61 2.89 2.56
N GLY A 20 9.33 3.16 2.85
CA GLY A 20 8.88 4.47 3.29
C GLY A 20 9.05 4.71 4.80
N SER A 21 8.78 5.94 5.22
CA SER A 21 9.17 6.47 6.54
C SER A 21 8.35 5.99 7.76
N GLY A 22 7.67 4.84 7.70
CA GLY A 22 6.88 4.30 8.82
C GLY A 22 5.61 5.09 9.21
N ASP A 23 5.50 6.36 8.77
CA ASP A 23 4.32 7.20 8.99
C ASP A 23 3.12 6.83 8.11
N GLY A 24 3.35 5.98 7.12
CA GLY A 24 2.34 5.53 6.20
C GLY A 24 1.92 6.59 5.18
N TYR A 25 1.37 6.11 4.09
CA TYR A 25 1.07 6.90 2.91
C TYR A 25 -0.43 6.87 2.63
N THR A 26 -0.96 7.96 2.09
CA THR A 26 -2.32 7.96 1.54
C THR A 26 -2.37 7.18 0.22
N ILE A 27 -3.57 6.75 -0.18
CA ILE A 27 -3.78 6.15 -1.52
C ILE A 27 -3.31 7.08 -2.64
N ALA A 28 -3.43 8.40 -2.47
CA ALA A 28 -2.97 9.35 -3.47
C ALA A 28 -1.45 9.29 -3.65
N GLU A 29 -0.69 9.25 -2.56
CA GLU A 29 0.77 9.17 -2.59
C GLU A 29 1.26 7.83 -3.14
N ILE A 30 0.59 6.73 -2.75
CA ILE A 30 0.87 5.39 -3.30
C ILE A 30 0.63 5.41 -4.81
N ALA A 31 -0.54 5.88 -5.25
CA ALA A 31 -0.91 5.96 -6.66
C ALA A 31 0.10 6.75 -7.49
N THR A 32 0.52 7.92 -6.99
CA THR A 32 1.53 8.76 -7.64
C THR A 32 2.89 8.06 -7.71
N SER A 33 3.31 7.39 -6.63
CA SER A 33 4.63 6.76 -6.56
C SER A 33 4.72 5.46 -7.37
N THR A 34 3.60 4.76 -7.54
CA THR A 34 3.53 3.52 -8.33
C THR A 34 3.08 3.78 -9.77
N TYR A 35 2.87 5.04 -10.18
CA TYR A 35 2.35 5.43 -11.50
C TYR A 35 1.05 4.70 -11.86
N MET A 36 0.10 4.63 -10.92
CA MET A 36 -1.19 3.96 -11.11
C MET A 36 -2.35 4.90 -10.82
N ASP A 37 -3.52 4.61 -11.39
CA ASP A 37 -4.75 5.29 -11.01
C ASP A 37 -5.12 5.04 -9.54
N ARG A 38 -5.72 6.03 -8.89
CA ARG A 38 -6.16 5.92 -7.48
C ARG A 38 -7.09 4.74 -7.24
N LYS A 39 -7.95 4.41 -8.20
CA LYS A 39 -8.88 3.27 -8.10
C LYS A 39 -8.11 1.94 -8.07
N THR A 40 -7.10 1.82 -8.91
CA THR A 40 -6.20 0.67 -8.96
C THR A 40 -5.37 0.61 -7.68
N ALA A 41 -4.65 1.67 -7.33
CA ALA A 41 -3.88 1.71 -6.09
C ALA A 41 -4.73 1.37 -4.86
N SER A 42 -5.96 1.88 -4.76
CA SER A 42 -6.90 1.56 -3.68
C SER A 42 -7.27 0.07 -3.64
N SER A 43 -7.64 -0.53 -4.77
CA SER A 43 -8.04 -1.94 -4.83
C SER A 43 -6.89 -2.87 -4.43
N TRP A 44 -5.68 -2.59 -4.91
CA TRP A 44 -4.50 -3.43 -4.68
C TRP A 44 -3.93 -3.21 -3.27
N THR A 45 -3.88 -1.98 -2.78
CA THR A 45 -3.52 -1.70 -1.38
C THR A 45 -4.54 -2.32 -0.42
N GLY A 46 -5.84 -2.29 -0.76
CA GLY A 46 -6.88 -2.97 0.00
C GLY A 46 -6.70 -4.49 0.04
N ALA A 47 -6.23 -5.11 -1.04
CA ALA A 47 -5.89 -6.53 -1.06
C ALA A 47 -4.70 -6.85 -0.13
N LEU A 48 -3.68 -5.99 -0.09
CA LEU A 48 -2.55 -6.11 0.85
C LEU A 48 -3.00 -5.99 2.32
N VAL A 49 -3.97 -5.11 2.60
CA VAL A 49 -4.58 -4.99 3.93
C VAL A 49 -5.33 -6.26 4.32
N LYS A 50 -6.13 -6.83 3.41
CA LYS A 50 -6.83 -8.12 3.63
C LYS A 50 -5.87 -9.29 3.87
N LYS A 51 -4.69 -9.26 3.24
CA LYS A 51 -3.62 -10.23 3.45
C LYS A 51 -2.82 -9.99 4.75
N HIS A 52 -3.19 -9.01 5.56
CA HIS A 52 -2.47 -8.59 6.78
C HIS A 52 -1.01 -8.17 6.53
N LEU A 53 -0.66 -7.81 5.29
CA LEU A 53 0.68 -7.35 4.92
C LEU A 53 0.86 -5.86 5.12
N VAL A 54 -0.25 -5.10 5.08
CA VAL A 54 -0.29 -3.64 5.26
C VAL A 54 -1.35 -3.33 6.32
N LYS A 55 -1.02 -2.43 7.24
CA LYS A 55 -1.92 -1.89 8.25
C LYS A 55 -2.43 -0.52 7.81
N THR A 56 -3.58 -0.13 8.36
CA THR A 56 -4.17 1.19 8.15
C THR A 56 -4.27 1.94 9.46
N ARG A 57 -4.08 3.27 9.40
CA ARG A 57 -4.37 4.19 10.52
C ARG A 57 -5.13 5.40 10.00
N LYS A 58 -6.03 5.93 10.82
CA LYS A 58 -6.71 7.19 10.52
C LYS A 58 -5.95 8.33 11.20
N SER A 59 -5.53 9.33 10.43
CA SER A 59 -4.84 10.52 10.93
C SER A 59 -5.42 11.77 10.28
N ARG A 60 -5.87 12.74 11.09
CA ARG A 60 -6.42 14.03 10.62
C ARG A 60 -7.45 13.91 9.48
N GLY A 61 -8.34 12.92 9.57
CA GLY A 61 -9.37 12.66 8.55
C GLY A 61 -8.91 11.89 7.31
N LYS A 62 -7.62 11.55 7.20
CA LYS A 62 -7.05 10.74 6.11
C LYS A 62 -6.78 9.31 6.57
N ILE A 63 -6.88 8.36 5.64
CA ILE A 63 -6.46 6.97 5.84
C ILE A 63 -5.04 6.83 5.33
N LEU A 64 -4.13 6.41 6.21
CA LEU A 64 -2.73 6.13 5.91
C LEU A 64 -2.50 4.61 5.95
N TYR A 65 -1.67 4.14 5.04
CA TYR A 65 -1.31 2.74 4.86
C TYR A 65 0.18 2.55 5.15
N TYR A 66 0.54 1.60 5.99
CA TYR A 66 1.91 1.35 6.44
C TYR A 66 2.16 -0.15 6.68
N ILE A 67 3.43 -0.58 6.71
CA ILE A 67 3.84 -1.96 7.01
C ILE A 67 4.50 -1.98 8.39
#